data_AF-A0A2G2H5K2-F1
#
_entry.id   AF-A0A2G2H5K2-F1
#
_cell.length_a   1.000
_cell.length_b   1.000
_cell.length_c   1.000
_cell.angle_alpha   90.00
_cell.angle_beta   90.00
_cell.angle_gamma   90.00
#
_symmetry.space_group_name_H-M   'P 1'
#
loop_
_entity.id
_entity.type
_entity.pdbx_description
1 polymer ?
#
loop_
_entity_poly.entity_id
_entity_poly.type
_entity_poly.pdbx_seq_one_letter_code
_entity_poly.pdbx_strand_id
1 'polypeptide(L)'
;MSEAEGSASVDPVLLKRLDSAIERLAKTSDKFKLTQQGPALDQAARVLRAPGGVGACATRIGAMVDAGIFRGTDWDEPARLKPVLVRQTLESNDPRSLTVETLSELRFLAIARGDRVNPGVSGEQAHRFLAQVLGLNLERLFGASSEAARAQDPEWGAALGELFKRIGEEVGYTRVFDAVIDEIWRILTQRPIQIDRVRTMIGQLSVWTQDGASDSSPSGWGADRLTSALFNPTAACREDPGIEVYGERLTALDNMALSQEAAGMARAMHDTGLVSAYHAVLLRYLRETRRDLIPDCLGLTATGRDSYSTYAELVDALIDRAITVETAQAIYGLSLLLERGILHLSAMPPALWRLILC
;
A
#
# COMPACT_ATOMS: atom_id res chain seq x y z
N MET A 1 6.06 40.59 8.81
CA MET A 1 4.75 40.93 9.41
C MET A 1 4.09 39.60 9.73
N SER A 2 4.02 39.31 11.03
CA SER A 2 3.50 38.08 11.60
C SER A 2 2.01 38.27 11.82
N GLU A 3 1.17 37.64 10.99
CA GLU A 3 -0.25 37.48 11.31
C GLU A 3 -0.44 36.18 12.08
N ALA A 4 -1.11 36.32 13.21
CA ALA A 4 -1.38 35.25 14.16
C ALA A 4 -2.35 34.23 13.57
N GLU A 5 -1.90 32.98 13.42
CA GLU A 5 -2.78 31.82 13.34
C GLU A 5 -3.51 31.68 14.68
N GLY A 6 -4.73 32.19 14.77
CA GLY A 6 -5.61 31.94 15.90
C GLY A 6 -5.87 30.44 16.01
N SER A 7 -5.46 29.82 17.12
CA SER A 7 -5.75 28.40 17.39
C SER A 7 -7.26 28.21 17.39
N ALA A 8 -7.81 27.58 16.35
CA ALA A 8 -9.23 27.32 16.26
C ALA A 8 -9.64 26.39 17.40
N SER A 9 -10.37 26.92 18.40
CA SER A 9 -10.80 26.17 19.57
C SER A 9 -12.19 25.59 19.35
N VAL A 10 -12.35 24.30 19.67
CA VAL A 10 -13.67 23.64 19.66
C VAL A 10 -14.63 24.36 20.61
N ASP A 11 -15.90 24.47 20.20
CA ASP A 11 -16.96 25.03 21.04
C ASP A 11 -17.03 24.32 22.42
N PRO A 12 -16.87 25.06 23.54
CA PRO A 12 -16.94 24.50 24.89
C PRO A 12 -18.26 23.75 25.18
N VAL A 13 -19.37 24.13 24.54
CA VAL A 13 -20.66 23.46 24.72
C VAL A 13 -20.64 22.06 24.11
N LEU A 14 -20.00 21.88 22.94
CA LEU A 14 -19.81 20.56 22.32
C LEU A 14 -18.94 19.67 23.21
N LEU A 15 -17.85 20.22 23.75
CA LEU A 15 -16.97 19.48 24.66
C LEU A 15 -17.70 19.03 25.93
N LYS A 16 -18.48 19.92 26.56
CA LYS A 16 -19.27 19.59 27.75
C LYS A 16 -20.29 18.48 27.48
N ARG A 17 -20.92 18.47 26.29
CA ARG A 17 -21.86 17.42 25.87
C ARG A 17 -21.15 16.09 25.65
N LEU A 18 -19.96 16.10 25.06
CA LEU A 18 -19.12 14.92 24.89
C LEU A 18 -18.71 14.36 26.26
N ASP A 19 -18.19 15.19 27.15
CA ASP A 19 -17.77 14.80 28.50
C ASP A 19 -18.94 14.17 29.27
N SER A 20 -20.11 14.79 29.22
CA SER A 20 -21.34 14.24 29.82
C SER A 20 -21.75 12.89 29.22
N ALA A 21 -21.54 12.68 27.91
CA ALA A 21 -21.85 11.42 27.26
C ALA A 21 -20.86 10.30 27.64
N ILE A 22 -19.57 10.64 27.76
CA ILE A 22 -18.52 9.73 28.25
C ILE A 22 -18.84 9.29 29.68
N GLU A 23 -19.16 10.23 30.58
CA GLU A 23 -19.52 9.91 31.96
C GLU A 23 -20.75 9.01 32.07
N ARG A 24 -21.79 9.27 31.27
CA ARG A 24 -22.97 8.40 31.21
C ARG A 24 -22.60 7.00 30.76
N LEU A 25 -21.82 6.89 29.68
CA LEU A 25 -21.38 5.59 29.18
C LEU A 25 -20.53 4.88 30.24
N ALA A 26 -19.61 5.56 30.92
CA ALA A 26 -18.78 4.99 31.98
C ALA A 26 -19.60 4.35 33.11
N LYS A 27 -20.72 4.98 33.50
CA LYS A 27 -21.66 4.49 34.53
C LYS A 27 -22.53 3.31 34.07
N THR A 28 -22.66 3.07 32.77
CA THR A 28 -23.38 1.92 32.22
C THR A 28 -22.61 0.62 32.51
N SER A 29 -23.32 -0.46 32.86
CA SER A 29 -22.69 -1.78 33.04
C SER A 29 -22.16 -2.35 31.72
N ASP A 30 -21.08 -3.15 31.77
CA ASP A 30 -20.44 -3.78 30.61
C ASP A 30 -21.41 -4.44 29.62
N LYS A 31 -22.45 -5.13 30.12
CA LYS A 31 -23.45 -5.81 29.29
C LYS A 31 -24.25 -4.89 28.35
N PHE A 32 -24.36 -3.60 28.68
CA PHE A 32 -25.14 -2.62 27.92
C PHE A 32 -24.28 -1.61 27.16
N LYS A 33 -22.94 -1.71 27.22
CA LYS A 33 -22.05 -0.74 26.56
C LYS A 33 -22.27 -0.71 25.04
N LEU A 34 -22.34 -1.87 24.39
CA LEU A 34 -22.53 -1.98 22.94
C LEU A 34 -23.81 -1.28 22.45
N THR A 35 -24.90 -1.37 23.21
CA THR A 35 -26.18 -0.74 22.87
C THR A 35 -26.28 0.72 23.30
N GLN A 36 -25.50 1.16 24.29
CA GLN A 36 -25.55 2.52 24.84
C GLN A 36 -24.39 3.44 24.45
N GLN A 37 -23.40 2.95 23.69
CA GLN A 37 -22.28 3.77 23.22
C GLN A 37 -22.66 4.77 22.11
N GLY A 38 -23.79 4.57 21.41
CA GLY A 38 -24.23 5.42 20.30
C GLY A 38 -24.20 6.93 20.60
N PRO A 39 -24.83 7.40 21.70
CA PRO A 39 -24.79 8.81 22.07
C PRO A 39 -23.38 9.38 22.29
N ALA A 40 -22.44 8.58 22.81
CA ALA A 40 -21.05 9.01 23.00
C ALA A 40 -20.31 9.11 21.66
N LEU A 41 -20.52 8.13 20.77
CA LEU A 41 -19.99 8.16 19.41
C LEU A 41 -20.55 9.34 18.62
N ASP A 42 -21.85 9.64 18.72
CA ASP A 42 -22.48 10.76 18.02
C ASP A 42 -21.91 12.11 18.48
N GLN A 43 -21.63 12.29 19.78
CA GLN A 43 -20.95 13.50 20.26
C GLN A 43 -19.49 13.55 19.83
N ALA A 44 -18.78 12.42 19.83
CA ALA A 44 -17.40 12.34 19.36
C ALA A 44 -17.30 12.71 17.87
N ALA A 45 -18.21 12.19 17.03
CA ALA A 45 -18.30 12.52 15.61
C ALA A 45 -18.43 14.03 15.36
N ARG A 46 -19.29 14.70 16.14
CA ARG A 46 -19.49 16.16 16.06
C ARG A 46 -18.25 16.94 16.49
N VAL A 47 -17.58 16.48 17.56
CA VAL A 47 -16.35 17.13 18.03
C VAL A 47 -15.23 16.92 17.01
N LEU A 48 -15.03 15.72 16.49
CA LEU A 48 -13.98 15.40 15.50
C LEU A 48 -14.06 16.29 14.25
N ARG A 49 -15.28 16.55 13.75
CA ARG A 49 -15.54 17.40 12.58
C ARG A 49 -15.33 18.90 12.83
N ALA A 50 -15.31 19.34 14.09
CA ALA A 50 -15.08 20.74 14.41
C ALA A 50 -13.58 21.10 14.28
N PRO A 51 -13.24 22.36 13.97
CA PRO A 51 -11.86 22.84 14.02
C PRO A 51 -11.22 22.59 15.40
N GLY A 52 -10.04 21.98 15.43
CA GLY A 52 -9.36 21.55 16.68
C GLY A 52 -9.96 20.29 17.34
N GLY A 53 -10.98 19.69 16.71
CA GLY A 53 -11.75 18.55 17.18
C GLY A 53 -10.94 17.31 17.50
N VAL A 54 -10.06 16.92 16.56
CA VAL A 54 -9.17 15.76 16.69
C VAL A 54 -8.30 15.89 17.94
N GLY A 55 -7.69 17.05 18.16
CA GLY A 55 -6.89 17.31 19.37
C GLY A 55 -7.73 17.22 20.65
N ALA A 56 -8.94 17.78 20.64
CA ALA A 56 -9.84 17.72 21.80
C ALA A 56 -10.29 16.28 22.14
N CYS A 57 -10.52 15.45 21.12
CA CYS A 57 -10.78 14.02 21.28
C CYS A 57 -9.54 13.27 21.75
N ALA A 58 -8.34 13.61 21.26
CA ALA A 58 -7.08 13.00 21.70
C ALA A 58 -6.86 13.18 23.21
N THR A 59 -7.09 14.38 23.76
CA THR A 59 -7.01 14.63 25.22
C THR A 59 -8.00 13.79 26.02
N ARG A 60 -9.11 13.37 25.42
CA ARG A 60 -10.19 12.61 26.07
C ARG A 60 -10.14 11.11 25.80
N ILE A 61 -9.21 10.65 24.98
CA ILE A 61 -9.25 9.28 24.47
C ILE A 61 -9.14 8.25 25.61
N GLY A 62 -8.33 8.53 26.64
CA GLY A 62 -8.24 7.69 27.83
C GLY A 62 -9.59 7.48 28.50
N ALA A 63 -10.31 8.57 28.79
CA ALA A 63 -11.63 8.52 29.41
C ALA A 63 -12.67 7.80 28.53
N MET A 64 -12.61 7.98 27.20
CA MET A 64 -13.49 7.26 26.27
C MET A 64 -13.23 5.76 26.26
N VAL A 65 -11.94 5.35 26.24
CA VAL A 65 -11.55 3.93 26.28
C VAL A 65 -12.00 3.32 27.61
N ASP A 66 -11.75 3.99 28.74
CA ASP A 66 -12.15 3.52 30.07
C ASP A 66 -13.67 3.46 30.22
N ALA A 67 -14.40 4.38 29.58
CA ALA A 67 -15.86 4.33 29.51
C ALA A 67 -16.38 3.13 28.71
N GLY A 68 -15.54 2.48 27.90
CA GLY A 68 -15.91 1.32 27.07
C GLY A 68 -16.47 1.71 25.71
N ILE A 69 -15.97 2.78 25.09
CA ILE A 69 -16.44 3.27 23.77
C ILE A 69 -16.24 2.27 22.61
N PHE A 70 -15.38 1.28 22.79
CA PHE A 70 -15.13 0.21 21.81
C PHE A 70 -15.81 -1.12 22.17
N ARG A 71 -16.49 -1.19 23.32
CA ARG A 71 -16.91 -2.47 23.92
C ARG A 71 -17.87 -3.21 23.01
N GLY A 72 -17.55 -4.47 22.68
CA GLY A 72 -18.37 -5.32 21.82
C GLY A 72 -18.37 -4.93 20.34
N THR A 73 -17.45 -4.07 19.92
CA THR A 73 -17.19 -3.75 18.50
C THR A 73 -15.96 -4.51 18.00
N ASP A 74 -15.73 -4.48 16.68
CA ASP A 74 -14.51 -5.04 16.09
C ASP A 74 -13.23 -4.32 16.55
N TRP A 75 -13.36 -3.09 17.08
CA TRP A 75 -12.26 -2.27 17.62
C TRP A 75 -11.97 -2.51 19.11
N ASP A 76 -12.72 -3.37 19.81
CA ASP A 76 -12.57 -3.60 21.25
C ASP A 76 -11.16 -4.11 21.59
N GLU A 77 -10.64 -5.03 20.79
CA GLU A 77 -9.33 -5.66 20.99
C GLU A 77 -8.26 -5.05 20.06
N PRO A 78 -7.44 -4.09 20.52
CA PRO A 78 -6.46 -3.42 19.65
C PRO A 78 -5.42 -4.39 19.07
N ALA A 79 -5.08 -5.47 19.77
CA ALA A 79 -4.13 -6.48 19.30
C ALA A 79 -4.62 -7.27 18.07
N ARG A 80 -5.92 -7.23 17.74
CA ARG A 80 -6.50 -7.91 16.57
C ARG A 80 -6.69 -7.01 15.35
N LEU A 81 -6.51 -5.70 15.52
CA LEU A 81 -6.70 -4.74 14.44
C LEU A 81 -5.60 -4.86 13.39
N LYS A 82 -5.97 -4.63 12.14
CA LYS A 82 -5.07 -4.78 10.98
C LYS A 82 -4.98 -3.45 10.23
N PRO A 83 -3.79 -2.85 10.07
CA PRO A 83 -3.62 -1.59 9.34
C PRO A 83 -4.17 -1.61 7.92
N VAL A 84 -4.16 -2.79 7.28
CA VAL A 84 -4.66 -2.98 5.91
C VAL A 84 -6.16 -2.68 5.75
N LEU A 85 -6.94 -2.79 6.82
CA LEU A 85 -8.39 -2.58 6.79
C LEU A 85 -8.80 -1.12 7.00
N VAL A 86 -7.93 -0.32 7.63
CA VAL A 86 -8.21 1.09 7.98
C VAL A 86 -8.59 1.90 6.74
N ARG A 87 -7.86 1.73 5.64
CA ARG A 87 -8.15 2.44 4.37
C ARG A 87 -9.60 2.20 3.92
N GLN A 88 -10.04 0.94 3.94
CA GLN A 88 -11.40 0.58 3.53
C GLN A 88 -12.44 1.21 4.46
N THR A 89 -12.19 1.24 5.77
CA THR A 89 -13.08 1.94 6.72
C THR A 89 -13.16 3.43 6.41
N LEU A 90 -12.02 4.08 6.15
CA LEU A 90 -11.94 5.51 5.85
C LEU A 90 -12.59 5.91 4.52
N GLU A 91 -12.68 4.98 3.57
CA GLU A 91 -13.32 5.16 2.26
C GLU A 91 -14.82 4.79 2.26
N SER A 92 -15.30 4.09 3.29
CA SER A 92 -16.69 3.59 3.36
C SER A 92 -17.76 4.69 3.47
N ASN A 93 -17.38 5.92 3.83
CA ASN A 93 -18.26 7.04 4.12
C ASN A 93 -19.35 6.78 5.18
N ASP A 94 -19.26 5.68 5.95
CA ASP A 94 -20.14 5.43 7.09
C ASP A 94 -19.71 6.29 8.30
N PRO A 95 -20.51 7.27 8.76
CA PRO A 95 -20.09 8.20 9.82
C PRO A 95 -19.71 7.51 11.13
N ARG A 96 -20.37 6.40 11.46
CA ARG A 96 -20.10 5.67 12.69
C ARG A 96 -18.76 4.96 12.62
N SER A 97 -18.50 4.24 11.54
CA SER A 97 -17.22 3.55 11.30
C SER A 97 -16.07 4.55 11.23
N LEU A 98 -16.25 5.69 10.56
CA LEU A 98 -15.26 6.78 10.54
C LEU A 98 -14.93 7.30 11.93
N THR A 99 -15.95 7.48 12.78
CA THR A 99 -15.77 7.94 14.14
C THR A 99 -15.01 6.92 14.97
N VAL A 100 -15.42 5.65 14.94
CA VAL A 100 -14.78 4.60 15.74
C VAL A 100 -13.33 4.36 15.28
N GLU A 101 -13.07 4.33 13.98
CA GLU A 101 -11.72 4.21 13.40
C GLU A 101 -10.85 5.40 13.82
N THR A 102 -11.34 6.64 13.66
CA THR A 102 -10.58 7.84 14.09
C THR A 102 -10.22 7.79 15.58
N LEU A 103 -11.15 7.37 16.45
CA LEU A 103 -10.88 7.22 17.87
C LEU A 103 -9.91 6.06 18.16
N SER A 104 -9.99 4.97 17.40
CA SER A 104 -9.05 3.84 17.53
C SER A 104 -7.62 4.31 17.26
N GLU A 105 -7.43 5.18 16.28
CA GLU A 105 -6.11 5.66 15.88
C GLU A 105 -5.55 6.60 16.94
N LEU A 106 -6.41 7.46 17.52
CA LEU A 106 -6.06 8.26 18.69
C LEU A 106 -5.72 7.38 19.92
N ARG A 107 -6.39 6.23 20.09
CA ARG A 107 -6.05 5.27 21.16
C ARG A 107 -4.67 4.67 20.93
N PHE A 108 -4.34 4.27 19.71
CA PHE A 108 -2.99 3.80 19.39
C PHE A 108 -1.95 4.90 19.60
N LEU A 109 -2.26 6.15 19.26
CA LEU A 109 -1.36 7.28 19.48
C LEU A 109 -1.05 7.49 20.97
N ALA A 110 -2.07 7.40 21.83
CA ALA A 110 -1.88 7.48 23.27
C ALA A 110 -1.05 6.30 23.84
N ILE A 111 -1.18 5.10 23.27
CA ILE A 111 -0.36 3.94 23.66
C ILE A 111 1.09 4.13 23.20
N ALA A 112 1.29 4.61 21.97
CA ALA A 112 2.59 4.89 21.39
C ALA A 112 3.39 5.90 22.23
N ARG A 113 2.73 6.98 22.69
CA ARG A 113 3.29 8.02 23.58
C ARG A 113 3.62 7.53 24.99
N GLY A 114 3.06 6.41 25.41
CA GLY A 114 3.11 5.97 26.80
C GLY A 114 2.11 6.68 27.72
N ASP A 115 1.24 7.55 27.18
CA ASP A 115 0.14 8.19 27.92
C ASP A 115 -0.87 7.15 28.44
N ARG A 116 -0.92 5.97 27.79
CA ARG A 116 -1.79 4.86 28.16
C ARG A 116 -1.10 3.51 28.03
N VAL A 117 -1.23 2.68 29.06
CA VAL A 117 -0.83 1.27 29.00
C VAL A 117 -1.97 0.41 28.46
N ASN A 118 -1.67 -0.52 27.57
CA ASN A 118 -2.59 -1.57 27.14
C ASN A 118 -1.94 -2.95 27.35
N PRO A 119 -2.62 -3.92 28.01
CA PRO A 119 -2.04 -5.24 28.26
C PRO A 119 -1.72 -6.04 26.98
N GLY A 120 -2.46 -5.82 25.90
CA GLY A 120 -2.32 -6.57 24.64
C GLY A 120 -1.43 -5.90 23.60
N VAL A 121 -1.07 -4.62 23.79
CA VAL A 121 -0.30 -3.83 22.81
C VAL A 121 0.70 -2.95 23.54
N SER A 122 1.99 -3.18 23.28
CA SER A 122 3.08 -2.32 23.73
C SER A 122 3.16 -1.01 22.95
N GLY A 123 3.81 0.01 23.50
CA GLY A 123 4.04 1.29 22.81
C GLY A 123 4.76 1.14 21.47
N GLU A 124 5.71 0.20 21.37
CA GLU A 124 6.42 -0.10 20.12
C GLU A 124 5.51 -0.76 19.08
N GLN A 125 4.64 -1.69 19.50
CA GLN A 125 3.64 -2.27 18.60
C GLN A 125 2.63 -1.24 18.12
N ALA A 126 2.21 -0.31 18.98
CA ALA A 126 1.33 0.79 18.61
C ALA A 126 1.99 1.75 17.61
N HIS A 127 3.26 2.11 17.82
CA HIS A 127 4.04 2.86 16.85
C HIS A 127 4.10 2.16 15.49
N ARG A 128 4.42 0.86 15.47
CA ARG A 128 4.48 0.08 14.23
C ARG A 128 3.12 0.01 13.52
N PHE A 129 2.04 -0.17 14.27
CA PHE A 129 0.68 -0.16 13.73
C PHE A 129 0.38 1.17 13.03
N LEU A 130 0.65 2.30 13.71
CA LEU A 130 0.44 3.64 13.16
C LEU A 130 1.32 3.93 11.95
N ALA A 131 2.59 3.51 11.97
CA ALA A 131 3.49 3.64 10.82
C ALA A 131 2.94 2.91 9.59
N GLN A 132 2.39 1.70 9.78
CA GLN A 132 1.73 0.95 8.70
C GLN A 132 0.43 1.62 8.24
N VAL A 133 -0.38 2.16 9.16
CA VAL A 133 -1.59 2.91 8.79
C VAL A 133 -1.26 4.13 7.93
N LEU A 134 -0.26 4.93 8.35
CA LEU A 134 0.24 6.06 7.55
C LEU A 134 0.74 5.60 6.19
N GLY A 135 1.55 4.55 6.18
CA GLY A 135 2.15 4.01 4.96
C GLY A 135 1.14 3.49 3.93
N LEU A 136 0.03 2.92 4.38
CA LEU A 136 -1.02 2.41 3.51
C LEU A 136 -2.01 3.49 3.04
N ASN A 137 -1.87 4.71 3.57
CA ASN A 137 -2.75 5.84 3.33
C ASN A 137 -1.95 7.14 3.03
N LEU A 138 -0.76 7.02 2.43
CA LEU A 138 0.14 8.16 2.16
C LEU A 138 -0.55 9.29 1.39
N GLU A 139 -1.48 8.96 0.48
CA GLU A 139 -2.31 9.91 -0.26
C GLU A 139 -2.98 10.95 0.65
N ARG A 140 -3.44 10.52 1.83
CA ARG A 140 -4.13 11.38 2.81
C ARG A 140 -3.17 12.30 3.57
N LEU A 141 -1.90 11.93 3.68
CA LEU A 141 -0.91 12.74 4.37
C LEU A 141 -0.35 13.87 3.48
N PHE A 142 -0.31 13.63 2.17
CA PHE A 142 0.29 14.56 1.19
C PHE A 142 -0.72 15.19 0.21
N GLY A 143 -2.02 15.01 0.44
CA GLY A 143 -3.07 15.72 -0.29
C GLY A 143 -3.34 15.21 -1.72
N ALA A 144 -2.78 14.07 -2.11
CA ALA A 144 -3.14 13.42 -3.38
C ALA A 144 -4.61 12.96 -3.29
N SER A 145 -5.51 13.72 -3.92
CA SER A 145 -6.94 13.50 -3.77
C SER A 145 -7.37 12.26 -4.55
N SER A 146 -7.63 11.16 -3.86
CA SER A 146 -8.35 10.02 -4.44
C SER A 146 -9.78 10.44 -4.80
N GLU A 147 -10.43 9.72 -5.73
CA GLU A 147 -11.85 9.95 -6.05
C GLU A 147 -12.74 9.78 -4.82
N ALA A 148 -12.40 8.82 -3.94
CA ALA A 148 -13.05 8.63 -2.64
C ALA A 148 -12.89 9.86 -1.72
N ALA A 149 -11.73 10.52 -1.71
CA ALA A 149 -11.51 11.74 -0.95
C ALA A 149 -12.34 12.93 -1.49
N ARG A 150 -12.63 12.98 -2.80
CA ARG A 150 -13.49 14.01 -3.39
C ARG A 150 -14.98 13.83 -3.06
N ALA A 151 -15.42 12.59 -2.86
CA ALA A 151 -16.79 12.27 -2.47
C ALA A 151 -17.04 12.37 -0.96
N GLN A 152 -15.99 12.52 -0.15
CA GLN A 152 -16.06 12.57 1.31
C GLN A 152 -16.56 13.94 1.80
N ASP A 153 -17.34 13.95 2.88
CA ASP A 153 -17.78 15.18 3.56
C ASP A 153 -16.55 16.06 3.90
N PRO A 154 -16.53 17.35 3.51
CA PRO A 154 -15.37 18.23 3.72
C PRO A 154 -14.89 18.32 5.17
N GLU A 155 -15.80 18.28 6.14
CA GLU A 155 -15.45 18.33 7.56
C GLU A 155 -14.75 17.04 8.01
N TRP A 156 -15.17 15.90 7.47
CA TRP A 156 -14.48 14.62 7.69
C TRP A 156 -13.12 14.58 6.99
N GLY A 157 -13.03 15.13 5.77
CA GLY A 157 -11.76 15.27 5.07
C GLY A 157 -10.74 16.08 5.89
N ALA A 158 -11.17 17.21 6.46
CA ALA A 158 -10.34 18.03 7.35
C ALA A 158 -9.93 17.29 8.64
N ALA A 159 -10.88 16.58 9.28
CA ALA A 159 -10.61 15.80 10.49
C ALA A 159 -9.59 14.68 10.24
N LEU A 160 -9.72 13.95 9.12
CA LEU A 160 -8.76 12.91 8.75
C LEU A 160 -7.40 13.50 8.39
N GLY A 161 -7.34 14.62 7.67
CA GLY A 161 -6.08 15.31 7.40
C GLY A 161 -5.32 15.66 8.69
N GLU A 162 -6.02 16.24 9.67
CA GLU A 162 -5.46 16.56 10.98
C GLU A 162 -5.04 15.31 11.78
N LEU A 163 -5.81 14.22 11.73
CA LEU A 163 -5.44 12.94 12.34
C LEU A 163 -4.13 12.42 11.76
N PHE A 164 -4.04 12.32 10.42
CA PHE A 164 -2.86 11.80 9.74
C PHE A 164 -1.63 12.67 9.98
N LYS A 165 -1.80 14.00 9.99
CA LYS A 165 -0.74 14.94 10.38
C LYS A 165 -0.21 14.65 11.78
N ARG A 166 -1.10 14.52 12.78
CA ARG A 166 -0.72 14.22 14.17
C ARG A 166 -0.01 12.89 14.33
N ILE A 167 -0.47 11.85 13.63
CA ILE A 167 0.19 10.55 13.65
C ILE A 167 1.59 10.67 13.02
N GLY A 168 1.72 11.41 11.91
CA GLY A 168 3.01 11.64 11.24
C GLY A 168 4.02 12.36 12.11
N GLU A 169 3.57 13.42 12.82
CA GLU A 169 4.39 14.17 13.78
C GLU A 169 4.87 13.31 14.96
N GLU A 170 4.07 12.33 15.39
CA GLU A 170 4.45 11.42 16.48
C GLU A 170 5.39 10.30 16.03
N VAL A 171 5.02 9.59 14.97
CA VAL A 171 5.73 8.38 14.52
C VAL A 171 7.06 8.72 13.85
N GLY A 172 7.15 9.91 13.23
CA GLY A 172 8.29 10.35 12.43
C GLY A 172 8.29 9.72 11.04
N TYR A 173 8.47 10.57 10.01
CA TYR A 173 8.36 10.16 8.62
C TYR A 173 9.34 9.03 8.22
N THR A 174 10.57 9.02 8.74
CA THR A 174 11.56 7.96 8.47
C THR A 174 11.01 6.55 8.76
N ARG A 175 10.36 6.37 9.91
CA ARG A 175 9.81 5.07 10.34
C ARG A 175 8.58 4.67 9.52
N VAL A 176 7.85 5.65 8.99
CA VAL A 176 6.75 5.39 8.06
C VAL A 176 7.29 4.74 6.79
N PHE A 177 8.43 5.20 6.25
CA PHE A 177 9.04 4.58 5.07
C PHE A 177 9.44 3.13 5.31
N ASP A 178 10.12 2.85 6.42
CA ASP A 178 10.51 1.49 6.77
C ASP A 178 9.27 0.58 6.85
N ALA A 179 8.19 1.05 7.48
CA ALA A 179 6.95 0.29 7.57
C ALA A 179 6.28 0.06 6.21
N VAL A 180 6.32 1.02 5.29
CA VAL A 180 5.81 0.86 3.91
C VAL A 180 6.64 -0.15 3.14
N ILE A 181 7.96 -0.04 3.20
CA ILE A 181 8.90 -0.93 2.51
C ILE A 181 8.71 -2.36 3.01
N ASP A 182 8.65 -2.56 4.33
CA ASP A 182 8.38 -3.86 4.95
C ASP A 182 7.04 -4.44 4.50
N GLU A 183 6.00 -3.61 4.41
CA GLU A 183 4.68 -4.02 3.95
C GLU A 183 4.68 -4.43 2.47
N ILE A 184 5.37 -3.67 1.61
CA ILE A 184 5.57 -4.02 0.20
C ILE A 184 6.24 -5.39 0.10
N TRP A 185 7.34 -5.61 0.82
CA TRP A 185 8.05 -6.90 0.80
C TRP A 185 7.20 -8.04 1.35
N ARG A 186 6.42 -7.79 2.40
CA ARG A 186 5.49 -8.77 2.96
C ARG A 186 4.42 -9.18 1.93
N ILE A 187 3.91 -8.23 1.16
CA ILE A 187 2.97 -8.50 0.07
C ILE A 187 3.66 -9.28 -1.05
N LEU A 188 4.83 -8.84 -1.53
CA LEU A 188 5.57 -9.48 -2.61
C LEU A 188 6.02 -10.91 -2.27
N THR A 189 6.32 -11.19 -1.01
CA THR A 189 6.67 -12.55 -0.53
C THR A 189 5.53 -13.55 -0.74
N GLN A 190 4.27 -13.08 -0.72
CA GLN A 190 3.10 -13.92 -1.00
C GLN A 190 2.89 -14.18 -2.51
N ARG A 191 3.78 -13.66 -3.37
CA ARG A 191 3.75 -13.79 -4.84
C ARG A 191 2.35 -13.50 -5.42
N PRO A 192 1.77 -12.31 -5.14
CA PRO A 192 0.44 -11.97 -5.63
C PRO A 192 0.43 -11.82 -7.15
N ILE A 193 -0.70 -12.15 -7.76
CA ILE A 193 -0.93 -11.97 -9.19
C ILE A 193 -1.22 -10.49 -9.49
N GLN A 194 -2.01 -9.84 -8.64
CA GLN A 194 -2.31 -8.41 -8.76
C GLN A 194 -1.34 -7.60 -7.91
N ILE A 195 -0.63 -6.66 -8.56
CA ILE A 195 0.38 -5.81 -7.93
C ILE A 195 0.02 -4.32 -8.01
N ASP A 196 -1.19 -3.95 -8.41
CA ASP A 196 -1.56 -2.54 -8.63
C ASP A 196 -1.31 -1.68 -7.39
N ARG A 197 -1.78 -2.17 -6.23
CA ARG A 197 -1.53 -1.52 -4.94
C ARG A 197 -0.04 -1.38 -4.65
N VAL A 198 0.76 -2.41 -4.92
CA VAL A 198 2.22 -2.38 -4.71
C VAL A 198 2.88 -1.34 -5.62
N ARG A 199 2.47 -1.28 -6.89
CA ARG A 199 2.95 -0.28 -7.85
C ARG A 199 2.60 1.14 -7.38
N THR A 200 1.38 1.37 -6.89
CA THR A 200 0.97 2.65 -6.31
C THR A 200 1.82 3.03 -5.10
N MET A 201 2.06 2.11 -4.17
CA MET A 201 2.89 2.38 -2.98
C MET A 201 4.34 2.70 -3.36
N ILE A 202 4.93 1.97 -4.30
CA ILE A 202 6.29 2.25 -4.78
C ILE A 202 6.37 3.59 -5.52
N GLY A 203 5.37 3.93 -6.34
CA GLY A 203 5.32 5.24 -7.00
C GLY A 203 5.19 6.40 -6.01
N GLN A 204 4.45 6.23 -4.91
CA GLN A 204 4.36 7.22 -3.84
C GLN A 204 5.71 7.37 -3.11
N LEU A 205 6.39 6.26 -2.82
CA LEU A 205 7.74 6.29 -2.26
C LEU A 205 8.70 7.04 -3.18
N SER A 206 8.67 6.80 -4.50
CA SER A 206 9.62 7.40 -5.43
C SER A 206 9.47 8.91 -5.57
N VAL A 207 8.23 9.42 -5.63
CA VAL A 207 7.97 10.87 -5.64
C VAL A 207 8.51 11.51 -4.36
N TRP A 208 8.32 10.84 -3.23
CA TRP A 208 8.70 11.38 -1.94
C TRP A 208 10.22 11.40 -1.70
N THR A 209 10.94 10.36 -2.12
CA THR A 209 12.41 10.34 -2.06
C THR A 209 13.03 11.47 -2.88
N GLN A 210 12.36 11.91 -3.96
CA GLN A 210 12.80 13.05 -4.78
C GLN A 210 12.54 14.39 -4.09
N ASP A 211 11.41 14.55 -3.40
CA ASP A 211 11.04 15.80 -2.69
C ASP A 211 11.78 15.96 -1.35
N GLY A 212 12.14 14.85 -0.68
CA GLY A 212 12.72 14.80 0.66
C GLY A 212 14.24 14.61 0.73
N ALA A 213 14.98 14.98 -0.32
CA ALA A 213 16.40 14.68 -0.53
C ALA A 213 17.39 15.35 0.45
N SER A 214 17.19 15.26 1.77
CA SER A 214 18.13 15.79 2.77
C SER A 214 18.45 14.89 3.97
N ASP A 215 17.74 13.78 4.22
CA ASP A 215 18.16 12.82 5.26
C ASP A 215 18.33 11.40 4.70
N SER A 216 19.59 11.05 4.45
CA SER A 216 20.03 9.74 3.97
C SER A 216 19.86 8.68 5.07
N SER A 217 18.68 8.06 5.12
CA SER A 217 18.41 6.90 5.99
C SER A 217 18.79 5.57 5.30
N PRO A 218 19.17 4.52 6.05
CA PRO A 218 19.44 3.17 5.53
C PRO A 218 18.27 2.58 4.70
N SER A 219 17.06 3.05 4.96
CA SER A 219 15.80 2.82 4.26
C SER A 219 15.83 3.10 2.75
N GLY A 220 16.72 4.00 2.30
CA GLY A 220 16.86 4.37 0.89
C GLY A 220 17.15 3.16 -0.01
N TRP A 221 17.98 2.21 0.45
CA TRP A 221 18.37 1.05 -0.35
C TRP A 221 17.20 0.10 -0.67
N GLY A 222 16.23 -0.03 0.25
CA GLY A 222 15.05 -0.86 0.05
C GLY A 222 14.09 -0.24 -0.96
N ALA A 223 13.83 1.06 -0.82
CA ALA A 223 12.98 1.83 -1.74
C ALA A 223 13.61 1.97 -3.13
N ASP A 224 14.91 2.21 -3.21
CA ASP A 224 15.65 2.33 -4.47
C ASP A 224 15.58 1.02 -5.24
N ARG A 225 15.75 -0.13 -4.58
CA ARG A 225 15.62 -1.43 -5.24
C ARG A 225 14.22 -1.67 -5.81
N LEU A 226 13.17 -1.32 -5.06
CA LEU A 226 11.78 -1.48 -5.50
C LEU A 226 11.44 -0.52 -6.67
N THR A 227 11.88 0.73 -6.55
CA THR A 227 11.73 1.75 -7.59
C THR A 227 12.48 1.32 -8.85
N SER A 228 13.71 0.83 -8.70
CA SER A 228 14.50 0.35 -9.82
C SER A 228 13.88 -0.83 -10.53
N ALA A 229 13.34 -1.80 -9.80
CA ALA A 229 12.68 -2.94 -10.41
C ALA A 229 11.48 -2.55 -11.29
N LEU A 230 10.79 -1.45 -10.98
CA LEU A 230 9.64 -0.96 -11.76
C LEU A 230 10.00 0.02 -12.88
N PHE A 231 10.92 0.95 -12.63
CA PHE A 231 11.15 2.11 -13.52
C PHE A 231 12.52 2.09 -14.21
N ASN A 232 13.52 1.40 -13.66
CA ASN A 232 14.85 1.30 -14.29
C ASN A 232 15.53 -0.06 -14.02
N PRO A 233 14.91 -1.19 -14.40
CA PRO A 233 15.40 -2.53 -14.06
C PRO A 233 16.76 -2.87 -14.69
N THR A 234 17.14 -2.15 -15.73
CA THR A 234 18.33 -2.41 -16.57
C THR A 234 18.96 -1.12 -17.06
N ALA A 235 20.13 -1.24 -17.72
CA ALA A 235 20.87 -0.09 -18.22
C ALA A 235 20.12 0.67 -19.33
N ALA A 236 19.42 -0.02 -20.24
CA ALA A 236 18.68 0.65 -21.31
C ALA A 236 17.41 1.35 -20.82
N CYS A 237 16.89 0.99 -19.63
CA CYS A 237 15.79 1.67 -18.94
C CYS A 237 16.24 2.82 -18.03
N ARG A 238 17.53 3.16 -18.01
CA ARG A 238 18.03 4.26 -17.18
C ARG A 238 17.27 5.56 -17.49
N GLU A 239 16.97 6.30 -16.43
CA GLU A 239 16.18 7.56 -16.43
C GLU A 239 14.70 7.41 -16.78
N ASP A 240 14.17 6.18 -16.82
CA ASP A 240 12.76 5.91 -17.16
C ASP A 240 12.36 6.56 -18.51
N PRO A 241 12.95 6.12 -19.64
CA PRO A 241 12.87 6.82 -20.92
C PRO A 241 11.47 6.83 -21.57
N GLY A 242 10.53 6.05 -21.06
CA GLY A 242 9.23 5.79 -21.67
C GLY A 242 9.26 4.62 -22.65
N ILE A 243 8.08 4.04 -22.89
CA ILE A 243 7.88 2.80 -23.66
C ILE A 243 8.38 2.92 -25.10
N GLU A 244 8.05 4.04 -25.77
CA GLU A 244 8.42 4.27 -27.18
C GLU A 244 9.94 4.40 -27.34
N VAL A 245 10.55 5.28 -26.54
CA VAL A 245 12.01 5.51 -26.57
C VAL A 245 12.78 4.25 -26.18
N TYR A 246 12.29 3.47 -25.23
CA TYR A 246 12.89 2.19 -24.90
C TYR A 246 12.83 1.21 -26.08
N GLY A 247 11.70 1.13 -26.78
CA GLY A 247 11.57 0.33 -28.00
C GLY A 247 12.58 0.74 -29.08
N GLU A 248 12.79 2.03 -29.30
CA GLU A 248 13.82 2.54 -30.21
C GLU A 248 15.23 2.14 -29.76
N ARG A 249 15.55 2.29 -28.47
CA ARG A 249 16.85 1.88 -27.90
C ARG A 249 17.15 0.41 -28.18
N LEU A 250 16.16 -0.48 -28.04
CA LEU A 250 16.33 -1.92 -28.31
C LEU A 250 16.80 -2.19 -29.74
N THR A 251 16.31 -1.45 -30.72
CA THR A 251 16.71 -1.62 -32.13
C THR A 251 18.16 -1.26 -32.40
N ALA A 252 18.76 -0.42 -31.55
CA ALA A 252 20.14 0.03 -31.65
C ALA A 252 21.12 -0.84 -30.86
N LEU A 253 20.64 -1.77 -30.02
CA LEU A 253 21.50 -2.66 -29.24
C LEU A 253 22.14 -3.72 -30.13
N ASP A 254 23.41 -4.01 -29.86
CA ASP A 254 24.07 -5.18 -30.44
C ASP A 254 23.63 -6.48 -29.73
N ASN A 255 24.02 -7.62 -30.29
CA ASN A 255 23.63 -8.94 -29.75
C ASN A 255 24.09 -9.17 -28.30
N MET A 256 25.24 -8.61 -27.91
CA MET A 256 25.79 -8.77 -26.57
C MET A 256 24.99 -7.93 -25.57
N ALA A 257 24.75 -6.66 -25.90
CA ALA A 257 23.95 -5.75 -25.10
C ALA A 257 22.51 -6.25 -24.95
N LEU A 258 21.91 -6.79 -26.01
CA LEU A 258 20.56 -7.37 -25.94
C LEU A 258 20.50 -8.59 -25.02
N SER A 259 21.54 -9.43 -25.01
CA SER A 259 21.64 -10.58 -24.10
C SER A 259 21.82 -10.12 -22.64
N GLN A 260 22.63 -9.09 -22.40
CA GLN A 260 22.80 -8.48 -21.09
C GLN A 260 21.50 -7.84 -20.59
N GLU A 261 20.76 -7.20 -21.48
CA GLU A 261 19.46 -6.59 -21.19
C GLU A 261 18.44 -7.65 -20.77
N ALA A 262 18.34 -8.76 -21.51
CA ALA A 262 17.50 -9.90 -21.17
C ALA A 262 17.85 -10.48 -19.78
N ALA A 263 19.13 -10.71 -19.51
CA ALA A 263 19.59 -11.23 -18.22
C ALA A 263 19.32 -10.23 -17.06
N GLY A 264 19.50 -8.93 -17.29
CA GLY A 264 19.20 -7.89 -16.32
C GLY A 264 17.71 -7.84 -15.97
N MET A 265 16.85 -7.92 -16.98
CA MET A 265 15.39 -7.98 -16.79
C MET A 265 14.98 -9.21 -15.98
N ALA A 266 15.52 -10.39 -16.31
CA ALA A 266 15.26 -11.61 -15.57
C ALA A 266 15.67 -11.47 -14.09
N ARG A 267 16.86 -10.93 -13.83
CA ARG A 267 17.34 -10.70 -12.46
C ARG A 267 16.43 -9.77 -11.68
N ALA A 268 16.08 -8.60 -12.25
CA ALA A 268 15.21 -7.63 -11.59
C ALA A 268 13.84 -8.24 -11.23
N MET A 269 13.29 -9.05 -12.14
CA MET A 269 12.03 -9.76 -11.96
C MET A 269 12.13 -10.84 -10.86
N HIS A 270 13.15 -11.69 -10.86
CA HIS A 270 13.26 -12.78 -9.87
C HIS A 270 13.62 -12.30 -8.47
N ASP A 271 14.44 -11.25 -8.38
CA ASP A 271 14.86 -10.62 -7.13
C ASP A 271 13.69 -10.03 -6.33
N THR A 272 12.69 -9.48 -7.03
CA THR A 272 11.59 -8.72 -6.40
C THR A 272 10.22 -9.37 -6.59
N GLY A 273 10.04 -10.16 -7.66
CA GLY A 273 8.74 -10.61 -8.15
C GLY A 273 7.95 -9.52 -8.88
N LEU A 274 8.50 -8.32 -9.06
CA LEU A 274 7.89 -7.22 -9.79
C LEU A 274 8.28 -7.28 -11.27
N VAL A 275 7.34 -6.93 -12.13
CA VAL A 275 7.58 -6.79 -13.56
C VAL A 275 7.35 -5.36 -14.01
N SER A 276 8.36 -4.77 -14.64
CA SER A 276 8.27 -3.46 -15.28
C SER A 276 7.50 -3.55 -16.60
N ALA A 277 6.93 -2.43 -17.02
CA ALA A 277 6.39 -2.30 -18.37
C ALA A 277 7.44 -2.58 -19.45
N TYR A 278 8.71 -2.25 -19.17
CA TYR A 278 9.83 -2.49 -20.08
C TYR A 278 10.11 -3.98 -20.33
N HIS A 279 9.79 -4.86 -19.37
CA HIS A 279 9.85 -6.31 -19.61
C HIS A 279 8.92 -6.74 -20.74
N ALA A 280 7.71 -6.17 -20.81
CA ALA A 280 6.74 -6.49 -21.86
C ALA A 280 7.23 -6.03 -23.23
N VAL A 281 7.81 -4.82 -23.31
CA VAL A 281 8.40 -4.31 -24.55
C VAL A 281 9.55 -5.18 -25.03
N LEU A 282 10.49 -5.51 -24.13
CA LEU A 282 11.63 -6.37 -24.45
C LEU A 282 11.18 -7.76 -24.90
N LEU A 283 10.26 -8.40 -24.17
CA LEU A 283 9.83 -9.75 -24.48
C LEU A 283 9.13 -9.84 -25.84
N ARG A 284 8.30 -8.85 -26.18
CA ARG A 284 7.67 -8.75 -27.50
C ARG A 284 8.69 -8.49 -28.61
N TYR A 285 9.67 -7.62 -28.37
CA TYR A 285 10.77 -7.37 -29.31
C TYR A 285 11.61 -8.63 -29.57
N LEU A 286 11.96 -9.38 -28.51
CA LEU A 286 12.73 -10.63 -28.62
C LEU A 286 11.95 -11.71 -29.39
N ARG A 287 10.64 -11.80 -29.23
CA ARG A 287 9.80 -12.74 -29.99
C ARG A 287 9.90 -12.53 -31.50
N GLU A 288 10.05 -11.30 -31.95
CA GLU A 288 10.12 -10.95 -33.37
C GLU A 288 11.53 -11.06 -33.93
N THR A 289 12.55 -10.76 -33.12
CA THR A 289 13.93 -10.62 -33.60
C THR A 289 14.88 -11.74 -33.15
N ARG A 290 14.76 -12.21 -31.90
CA ARG A 290 15.72 -13.09 -31.21
C ARG A 290 15.02 -14.01 -30.19
N ARG A 291 14.22 -14.96 -30.68
CA ARG A 291 13.45 -15.90 -29.84
C ARG A 291 14.34 -16.76 -28.93
N ASP A 292 15.58 -16.99 -29.34
CA ASP A 292 16.59 -17.72 -28.57
C ASP A 292 16.90 -17.07 -27.21
N LEU A 293 16.68 -15.76 -27.06
CA LEU A 293 16.87 -15.02 -25.81
C LEU A 293 15.63 -14.99 -24.91
N ILE A 294 14.47 -15.50 -25.35
CA ILE A 294 13.25 -15.52 -24.53
C ILE A 294 13.47 -16.28 -23.20
N PRO A 295 14.08 -17.48 -23.20
CA PRO A 295 14.36 -18.18 -21.94
C PRO A 295 15.28 -17.40 -21.01
N ASP A 296 16.25 -16.65 -21.55
CA ASP A 296 17.16 -15.81 -20.76
C ASP A 296 16.40 -14.63 -20.15
N CYS A 297 15.54 -13.97 -20.94
CA CYS A 297 14.69 -12.86 -20.48
C CYS A 297 13.69 -13.27 -19.38
N LEU A 298 13.19 -14.51 -19.45
CA LEU A 298 12.29 -15.08 -18.43
C LEU A 298 13.06 -15.65 -17.22
N GLY A 299 14.39 -15.70 -17.29
CA GLY A 299 15.26 -16.27 -16.25
C GLY A 299 15.08 -17.78 -16.06
N LEU A 300 14.83 -18.51 -17.15
CA LEU A 300 14.50 -19.93 -17.08
C LEU A 300 15.73 -20.80 -16.79
N THR A 301 15.55 -21.74 -15.88
CA THR A 301 16.48 -22.84 -15.57
C THR A 301 16.40 -23.93 -16.64
N ALA A 302 17.13 -25.03 -16.47
CA ALA A 302 17.05 -26.17 -17.38
C ALA A 302 15.62 -26.71 -17.53
N THR A 303 14.85 -26.75 -16.44
CA THR A 303 13.45 -27.21 -16.45
C THR A 303 12.56 -26.29 -17.27
N GLY A 304 12.62 -24.97 -17.01
CA GLY A 304 11.83 -24.00 -17.75
C GLY A 304 12.21 -23.95 -19.23
N ARG A 305 13.49 -24.13 -19.57
CA ARG A 305 13.97 -24.21 -20.96
C ARG A 305 13.42 -25.42 -21.69
N ASP A 306 13.40 -26.59 -21.07
CA ASP A 306 12.80 -27.80 -21.65
C ASP A 306 11.30 -27.61 -21.91
N SER A 307 10.58 -27.06 -20.93
CA SER A 307 9.17 -26.68 -21.09
C SER A 307 8.96 -25.66 -22.22
N TYR A 308 9.80 -24.62 -22.30
CA TYR A 308 9.73 -23.63 -23.37
C TYR A 308 9.96 -24.26 -24.75
N SER A 309 11.03 -25.06 -24.90
CA SER A 309 11.36 -25.72 -26.16
C SER A 309 10.28 -26.69 -26.62
N THR A 310 9.64 -27.41 -25.68
CA THR A 310 8.56 -28.36 -25.98
C THR A 310 7.27 -27.66 -26.42
N TYR A 311 6.96 -26.51 -25.83
CA TYR A 311 5.68 -25.79 -26.03
C TYR A 311 5.85 -24.40 -26.66
N ALA A 312 6.91 -24.21 -27.46
CA ALA A 312 7.32 -22.89 -27.97
C ALA A 312 6.19 -22.15 -28.70
N GLU A 313 5.42 -22.84 -29.54
CA GLU A 313 4.30 -22.23 -30.28
C GLU A 313 3.20 -21.69 -29.36
N LEU A 314 2.86 -22.45 -28.30
CA LEU A 314 1.87 -22.03 -27.32
C LEU A 314 2.39 -20.84 -26.51
N VAL A 315 3.66 -20.87 -26.11
CA VAL A 315 4.30 -19.77 -25.38
C VAL A 315 4.34 -18.50 -26.24
N ASP A 316 4.72 -18.61 -27.52
CA ASP A 316 4.71 -17.48 -28.45
C ASP A 316 3.30 -16.88 -28.61
N ALA A 317 2.27 -17.73 -28.71
CA ALA A 317 0.88 -17.28 -28.78
C ALA A 317 0.41 -16.60 -27.48
N LEU A 318 0.81 -17.12 -26.31
CA LEU A 318 0.55 -16.50 -25.01
C LEU A 318 1.21 -15.14 -24.89
N ILE A 319 2.50 -15.03 -25.28
CA ILE A 319 3.23 -13.76 -25.28
C ILE A 319 2.51 -12.76 -26.18
N ASP A 320 2.06 -13.17 -27.36
CA ASP A 320 1.40 -12.25 -28.28
C ASP A 320 0.06 -11.73 -27.79
N ARG A 321 -0.77 -12.61 -27.22
CA ARG A 321 -2.15 -12.28 -26.89
C ARG A 321 -2.33 -11.75 -25.46
N ALA A 322 -1.50 -12.18 -24.53
CA ALA A 322 -1.71 -11.88 -23.11
C ALA A 322 -0.71 -10.88 -22.53
N ILE A 323 0.44 -10.64 -23.19
CA ILE A 323 1.50 -9.77 -22.65
C ILE A 323 1.48 -8.42 -23.35
N THR A 324 1.01 -7.42 -22.61
CA THR A 324 1.03 -5.99 -22.93
C THR A 324 1.73 -5.22 -21.81
N VAL A 325 1.88 -3.90 -21.98
CA VAL A 325 2.43 -3.04 -20.93
C VAL A 325 1.55 -3.05 -19.67
N GLU A 326 0.24 -3.07 -19.85
CA GLU A 326 -0.77 -3.10 -18.79
C GLU A 326 -0.80 -4.45 -18.07
N THR A 327 -0.50 -5.55 -18.77
CA THR A 327 -0.49 -6.90 -18.22
C THR A 327 0.92 -7.44 -17.95
N ALA A 328 1.93 -6.57 -17.86
CA ALA A 328 3.34 -6.98 -17.76
C ALA A 328 3.60 -8.00 -16.63
N GLN A 329 2.88 -7.92 -15.50
CA GLN A 329 3.00 -8.87 -14.40
C GLN A 329 2.75 -10.34 -14.81
N ALA A 330 2.00 -10.57 -15.89
CA ALA A 330 1.78 -11.90 -16.45
C ALA A 330 3.07 -12.60 -16.90
N ILE A 331 4.14 -11.85 -17.21
CA ILE A 331 5.46 -12.39 -17.58
C ILE A 331 6.05 -13.22 -16.43
N TYR A 332 5.91 -12.76 -15.19
CA TYR A 332 6.36 -13.51 -14.02
C TYR A 332 5.52 -14.78 -13.84
N GLY A 333 4.21 -14.70 -14.08
CA GLY A 333 3.33 -15.86 -14.10
C GLY A 333 3.73 -16.89 -15.18
N LEU A 334 4.07 -16.44 -16.38
CA LEU A 334 4.56 -17.27 -17.47
C LEU A 334 5.88 -17.96 -17.10
N SER A 335 6.83 -17.21 -16.55
CA SER A 335 8.11 -17.76 -16.07
C SER A 335 7.87 -18.89 -15.04
N LEU A 336 7.02 -18.64 -14.03
CA LEU A 336 6.69 -19.66 -13.02
C LEU A 336 5.92 -20.86 -13.58
N LEU A 337 5.07 -20.65 -14.58
CA LEU A 337 4.32 -21.72 -15.25
C LEU A 337 5.26 -22.68 -15.99
N LEU A 338 6.30 -22.13 -16.64
CA LEU A 338 7.33 -22.90 -17.32
C LEU A 338 8.27 -23.59 -16.31
N GLU A 339 8.75 -22.88 -15.30
CA GLU A 339 9.63 -23.45 -14.25
C GLU A 339 9.00 -24.62 -13.50
N ARG A 340 7.69 -24.57 -13.28
CA ARG A 340 6.95 -25.63 -12.59
C ARG A 340 6.57 -26.80 -13.52
N GLY A 341 6.90 -26.73 -14.81
CA GLY A 341 6.55 -27.77 -15.78
C GLY A 341 5.04 -27.96 -15.93
N ILE A 342 4.23 -26.95 -15.65
CA ILE A 342 2.76 -27.05 -15.63
C ILE A 342 2.22 -27.44 -17.02
N LEU A 343 2.91 -27.06 -18.10
CA LEU A 343 2.54 -27.42 -19.46
C LEU A 343 2.69 -28.91 -19.77
N HIS A 344 3.50 -29.65 -19.00
CA HIS A 344 3.61 -31.10 -19.17
C HIS A 344 2.38 -31.85 -18.61
N LEU A 345 1.51 -31.18 -17.87
CA LEU A 345 0.19 -31.73 -17.54
C LEU A 345 -0.64 -31.79 -18.82
N SER A 346 -0.99 -33.00 -19.27
CA SER A 346 -1.65 -33.25 -20.56
C SER A 346 -2.91 -32.42 -20.82
N ALA A 347 -3.64 -32.05 -19.77
CA ALA A 347 -4.85 -31.24 -19.86
C ALA A 347 -4.57 -29.73 -20.08
N MET A 348 -3.37 -29.25 -19.76
CA MET A 348 -3.08 -27.82 -19.67
C MET A 348 -2.85 -27.13 -21.03
N PRO A 349 -1.99 -27.63 -21.93
CA PRO A 349 -1.83 -27.03 -23.26
C PRO A 349 -3.14 -26.87 -24.04
N PRO A 350 -4.03 -27.89 -24.15
CA PRO A 350 -5.28 -27.72 -24.90
C PRO A 350 -6.30 -26.81 -24.20
N ALA A 351 -6.20 -26.59 -22.88
CA ALA A 351 -7.02 -25.62 -22.17
C ALA A 351 -6.57 -24.19 -22.47
N LEU A 352 -5.26 -23.93 -22.43
CA LEU A 352 -4.68 -22.62 -22.73
C LEU A 352 -4.89 -22.23 -24.19
N TRP A 353 -4.73 -23.15 -25.14
CA TRP A 353 -5.04 -22.88 -26.55
C TRP A 353 -6.49 -22.42 -26.75
N ARG A 354 -7.46 -23.02 -26.05
CA ARG A 354 -8.86 -22.60 -26.11
C ARG A 354 -9.09 -21.20 -25.56
N LEU A 355 -8.38 -20.82 -24.50
CA LEU A 355 -8.49 -19.48 -23.92
C LEU A 355 -7.95 -18.36 -24.83
N ILE A 356 -7.01 -18.68 -25.72
CA ILE A 356 -6.36 -17.69 -26.60
C ILE A 356 -7.08 -17.57 -27.96
N LEU A 357 -7.76 -18.63 -28.38
CA LEU A 357 -8.48 -18.71 -29.66
C LEU A 357 -9.95 -18.25 -29.57
N CYS A 358 -10.53 -18.25 -28.38
CA CYS A 358 -11.79 -17.56 -28.07
C CYS A 358 -11.54 -16.08 -27.79
#